data_AF-A0A1G9IX59-F1
#
_entry.id   AF-A0A1G9IX59-F1
#
_cell.length_a   1.000
_cell.length_b   1.000
_cell.length_c   1.000
_cell.angle_alpha   90.00
_cell.angle_beta   90.00
_cell.angle_gamma   90.00
#
_symmetry.space_group_name_H-M   'P 1'
#
loop_
_entity.id
_entity.type
_entity.pdbx_description
1 polymer ?
#
loop_
_entity_poly.entity_id
_entity_poly.type
_entity_poly.pdbx_seq_one_letter_code
_entity_poly.pdbx_strand_id
1 'polypeptide(L)'
;MIIIILQISYILSFLLLIYRDDIYGKFVICTLINTVSLLLSMYNLKVKSKKRLILLFITMFEIVFTIYIYMIPEAGVPALITL
;
A
#
# COMPACT_ATOMS: atom_id res chain seq x y z
N MET A 1 -0.57 1.49 17.03
CA MET A 1 -2.00 1.46 16.70
C MET A 1 -2.28 2.17 15.38
N ILE A 2 -1.87 3.43 15.22
CA ILE A 2 -2.13 4.22 13.99
C ILE A 2 -1.61 3.53 12.70
N ILE A 3 -0.40 2.96 12.72
CA ILE A 3 0.17 2.24 11.55
C ILE A 3 -0.71 1.03 11.15
N ILE A 4 -1.26 0.31 12.13
CA ILE A 4 -2.14 -0.85 11.86
C ILE A 4 -3.46 -0.38 11.24
N ILE A 5 -3.99 0.75 11.70
CA ILE A 5 -5.19 1.36 11.12
C ILE A 5 -4.94 1.78 9.67
N LEU A 6 -3.77 2.35 9.37
CA LEU A 6 -3.36 2.68 8.00
C LEU A 6 -3.25 1.44 7.10
N GLN A 7 -2.67 0.35 7.60
CA GLN A 7 -2.58 -0.92 6.86
C GLN A 7 -3.97 -1.52 6.58
N ILE A 8 -4.85 -1.53 7.58
CA ILE A 8 -6.25 -1.97 7.39
C ILE A 8 -6.97 -1.07 6.38
N SER A 9 -6.76 0.25 6.45
CA SER A 9 -7.33 1.20 5.51
C SER A 9 -6.79 1.00 4.08
N TYR A 10 -5.53 0.61 3.91
CA TYR A 10 -4.95 0.25 2.62
C TYR A 10 -5.66 -0.97 2.03
N ILE A 11 -5.79 -2.05 2.80
CA ILE A 11 -6.48 -3.28 2.37
C ILE A 11 -7.93 -2.99 2.00
N LEU A 12 -8.63 -2.20 2.82
CA LEU A 12 -10.03 -1.83 2.56
C LEU A 12 -10.15 -0.99 1.29
N SER A 13 -9.25 -0.02 1.10
CA SER A 13 -9.22 0.81 -0.11
C SER A 13 -8.97 -0.05 -1.34
N PHE A 14 -7.97 -0.93 -1.28
CA PHE A 14 -7.68 -1.89 -2.35
C PHE A 14 -8.91 -2.72 -2.73
N LEU A 15 -9.63 -3.27 -1.74
CA LEU A 15 -10.78 -4.13 -1.95
C LEU A 15 -12.00 -3.39 -2.53
N LEU A 16 -12.29 -2.19 -2.02
CA LEU A 16 -13.33 -1.30 -2.56
C LEU A 16 -13.03 -0.86 -3.99
N LEU A 17 -11.76 -0.63 -4.28
CA LEU A 17 -11.31 -0.09 -5.54
C LEU A 17 -11.21 -1.16 -6.64
N ILE A 18 -11.21 -2.46 -6.33
CA ILE A 18 -11.30 -3.53 -7.34
C ILE A 18 -12.54 -3.35 -8.25
N TYR A 19 -13.64 -2.79 -7.73
CA TYR A 19 -14.91 -2.66 -8.44
C TYR A 19 -15.08 -1.40 -9.31
N ARG A 20 -14.10 -0.50 -9.38
CA ARG A 20 -14.23 0.81 -10.06
C ARG A 20 -13.28 0.91 -11.25
N ASP A 21 -13.61 1.54 -12.37
CA ASP A 21 -12.72 1.52 -13.56
C ASP A 21 -11.53 2.51 -13.52
N ASP A 22 -11.49 3.44 -12.58
CA ASP A 22 -10.47 4.50 -12.55
C ASP A 22 -9.14 4.03 -11.93
N ILE A 23 -8.29 3.37 -12.72
CA ILE A 23 -6.99 2.81 -12.31
C ILE A 23 -6.04 3.88 -11.72
N TYR A 24 -6.01 5.08 -12.29
CA TYR A 24 -5.12 6.16 -11.87
C TYR A 24 -5.52 6.75 -10.51
N GLY A 25 -6.82 6.98 -10.29
CA GLY A 25 -7.34 7.43 -9.00
C GLY A 25 -7.01 6.45 -7.86
N LYS A 26 -7.07 5.14 -8.15
CA LYS A 26 -6.71 4.09 -7.18
C LYS A 26 -5.23 4.11 -6.82
N PHE A 27 -4.37 4.24 -7.84
CA PHE A 27 -2.93 4.28 -7.62
C PHE A 27 -2.53 5.42 -6.70
N VAL A 28 -3.10 6.62 -6.92
CA VAL A 28 -2.81 7.81 -6.10
C VAL A 28 -3.26 7.62 -4.65
N ILE A 29 -4.45 7.06 -4.41
CA ILE A 29 -4.95 6.82 -3.04
C ILE A 29 -4.09 5.78 -2.32
N CYS A 30 -3.79 4.65 -2.98
CA CYS A 30 -2.98 3.58 -2.41
C CYS A 30 -1.54 4.02 -2.13
N THR A 31 -0.92 4.79 -3.04
CA THR A 31 0.42 5.36 -2.84
C THR A 31 0.45 6.41 -1.73
N LEU A 32 -0.59 7.25 -1.59
CA LEU A 32 -0.70 8.19 -0.48
C LEU A 32 -0.78 7.48 0.88
N ILE A 33 -1.61 6.44 1.00
CA ILE A 33 -1.73 5.68 2.26
C ILE A 33 -0.40 5.02 2.61
N ASN A 34 0.27 4.43 1.62
CA ASN A 34 1.56 3.77 1.82
C ASN A 34 2.70 4.74 2.19
N THR A 35 2.78 5.89 1.52
CA THR A 35 3.79 6.92 1.84
C THR A 35 3.62 7.48 3.24
N VAL A 36 2.37 7.76 3.66
CA VAL A 36 2.06 8.18 5.03
C VAL A 36 2.40 7.09 6.04
N SER A 37 2.06 5.83 5.76
CA SER A 37 2.37 4.69 6.63
C SER A 37 3.88 4.49 6.79
N LEU A 38 4.65 4.64 5.72
CA LEU A 38 6.11 4.55 5.74
C LEU A 38 6.75 5.69 6.53
N LEU A 39 6.34 6.94 6.31
CA LEU A 39 6.81 8.09 7.09
C LEU A 39 6.53 7.91 8.59
N LEU A 40 5.33 7.43 8.93
CA LEU A 40 4.94 7.20 10.32
C LEU A 40 5.72 6.04 10.95
N SER A 41 6.04 5.00 10.17
CA SER A 41 6.89 3.89 10.58
C SER A 41 8.33 4.33 10.83
N MET A 42 8.90 5.17 9.94
CA MET A 42 10.24 5.75 10.09
C MET A 42 10.33 6.71 11.28
N TYR A 43 9.34 7.57 11.49
CA TYR A 43 9.30 8.49 12.63
C TYR A 43 9.27 7.72 13.96
N ASN A 44 8.56 6.60 13.99
CA ASN A 44 8.53 5.70 15.13
C ASN A 44 9.75 4.77 15.25
N LEU A 45 10.69 4.76 14.31
CA LEU A 45 11.83 3.83 14.37
C LEU A 45 12.84 4.17 15.48
N LYS A 46 12.76 5.38 16.05
CA LYS A 46 13.63 5.82 17.15
C LYS A 46 13.52 4.96 18.43
N VAL A 47 12.46 4.16 18.58
CA VAL A 47 12.29 3.23 19.73
C VAL A 47 12.51 1.80 19.25
N LYS A 48 13.58 1.16 19.72
CA LYS A 48 13.97 -0.22 19.37
C LYS A 48 12.91 -1.23 19.83
N SER A 49 11.97 -1.59 18.96
CA SER A 49 10.98 -2.64 19.24
C SER A 49 10.85 -3.60 18.05
N LYS A 50 11.01 -4.91 18.31
CA LYS A 50 10.92 -5.98 17.31
C LYS A 50 9.61 -5.97 16.52
N LYS A 51 8.49 -5.59 17.16
CA LYS A 51 7.17 -5.49 16.52
C LYS A 51 7.09 -4.37 15.47
N ARG A 52 7.90 -3.31 15.60
CA ARG A 52 7.95 -2.21 14.61
C ARG A 52 8.68 -2.61 13.33
N LEU A 53 9.70 -3.44 13.46
CA LEU A 53 10.45 -3.96 12.32
C LEU A 53 9.53 -4.78 11.41
N ILE A 54 8.64 -5.60 11.99
CA ILE A 54 7.60 -6.35 11.26
C ILE A 54 6.63 -5.40 10.53
N LEU A 55 6.16 -4.34 11.19
CA LEU A 55 5.29 -3.34 10.56
C LEU A 55 5.96 -2.63 9.37
N LEU A 56 7.27 -2.40 9.47
CA LEU A 56 8.06 -1.81 8.38
C LEU A 56 8.19 -2.77 7.19
N PHE A 57 8.43 -4.06 7.45
CA PHE A 57 8.41 -5.08 6.40
C PHE A 57 7.05 -5.16 5.69
N ILE A 58 5.95 -5.09 6.43
CA ILE A 58 4.59 -5.11 5.86
C ILE A 58 4.37 -3.88 4.98
N THR A 59 4.73 -2.68 5.44
CA THR A 59 4.58 -1.44 4.63
C THR A 59 5.44 -1.45 3.37
N MET A 60 6.66 -1.99 3.43
CA MET A 60 7.49 -2.17 2.22
C MET A 60 6.85 -3.17 1.25
N PHE A 61 6.25 -4.25 1.77
CA PHE A 61 5.53 -5.21 0.94
C PHE A 61 4.29 -4.58 0.28
N GLU A 62 3.52 -3.77 1.01
CA GLU A 62 2.36 -3.04 0.48
C GLU A 62 2.74 -2.09 -0.66
N ILE A 63 3.88 -1.39 -0.56
CA ILE A 63 4.41 -0.53 -1.62
C ILE A 63 4.76 -1.33 -2.87
N VAL A 64 5.52 -2.42 -2.71
CA VAL A 64 5.89 -3.30 -3.83
C VAL A 64 4.64 -3.88 -4.48
N PHE A 65 3.65 -4.28 -3.68
CA PHE A 65 2.37 -4.80 -4.17
C PHE A 65 1.55 -3.75 -4.93
N THR A 66 1.53 -2.50 -4.45
CA THR A 66 0.89 -1.37 -5.14
C THR A 66 1.54 -1.14 -6.51
N ILE A 67 2.87 -1.08 -6.56
CA ILE A 67 3.61 -0.91 -7.81
C ILE A 67 3.33 -2.09 -8.76
N TYR A 68 3.38 -3.31 -8.24
CA TYR A 68 3.12 -4.52 -9.03
C TYR A 68 1.72 -4.50 -9.65
N ILE A 69 0.68 -4.12 -8.90
CA ILE A 69 -0.69 -4.16 -9.40
C ILE A 69 -0.98 -3.03 -10.38
N TYR A 70 -0.46 -1.82 -10.14
CA TYR A 70 -0.85 -0.64 -10.92
C TYR A 70 0.13 -0.28 -12.05
N MET A 71 1.45 -0.54 -11.92
CA MET A 71 2.43 -0.22 -12.97
C MET A 71 2.67 -1.35 -13.98
N ILE A 72 2.47 -2.62 -13.61
CA ILE A 72 2.61 -3.75 -14.57
C ILE A 72 1.58 -3.70 -15.71
N PRO A 73 0.31 -3.34 -15.47
CA PRO A 73 -0.66 -3.10 -16.55
C PRO A 73 -0.18 -2.07 -17.58
N GLU A 74 0.46 -0.99 -17.10
CA GLU A 74 0.97 0.09 -17.96
C GLU A 74 2.22 -0.31 -18.75
N ALA A 75 2.97 -1.33 -18.29
CA ALA A 75 4.13 -1.87 -19.00
C ALA A 75 3.77 -2.83 -20.15
N GLY A 76 2.48 -2.96 -20.50
CA GLY A 76 1.99 -3.82 -21.58
C GLY A 76 1.76 -5.28 -21.18
N VAL A 77 1.89 -5.61 -19.89
CA VAL A 77 1.50 -6.91 -19.34
C VAL A 77 0.03 -6.81 -18.91
N PRO A 78 -0.84 -7.76 -19.26
CA PRO A 78 -2.24 -7.71 -18.85
C PRO A 78 -2.33 -7.59 -17.32
N ALA A 79 -3.17 -6.67 -16.84
CA ALA A 79 -3.39 -6.50 -15.41
C ALA A 79 -3.78 -7.84 -14.79
N LEU A 80 -3.18 -8.19 -13.65
CA LEU A 80 -3.54 -9.41 -12.92
C LEU A 80 -5.02 -9.41 -12.52
N ILE A 81 -5.61 -8.21 -12.43
CA ILE A 81 -7.04 -7.98 -12.26
C ILE A 81 -7.58 -7.54 -13.62
N THR A 82 -7.91 -8.52 -14.46
CA THR A 82 -8.82 -8.32 -15.59
C THR A 82 -10.25 -8.35 -15.02
N LEU A 83 -10.90 -7.19 -14.99
CA LEU A 83 -12.35 -7.11 -14.81
C LEU A 83 -13.03 -7.36 -16.17
#